data_AF-A0A0R0KEB8-F1
#
_entry.id   AF-A0A0R0KEB8-F1
#
_cell.length_a   1.000
_cell.length_b   1.000
_cell.length_c   1.000
_cell.angle_alpha   90.00
_cell.angle_beta   90.00
_cell.angle_gamma   90.00
#
_symmetry.space_group_name_H-M   'P 1'
#
loop_
_entity.id
_entity.type
_entity.pdbx_description
1 polymer ?
#
loop_
_entity_poly.entity_id
_entity_poly.type
_entity_poly.pdbx_seq_one_letter_code
_entity_poly.pdbx_strand_id
1 'polypeptide(L)'
;YVPEMPVGDSTEGLRHHFLWLEKSMKNGSRANNSNMKLGVHTGTHVDAPDHFYDNYYDASFDVDSLDLTLLNGLALLVDVPQDKNITAEVMKSLNIPRGVSRVLFRTLNTDRPLMFKKEFNTNYMGFEEDGAKWLAENIDIKLNL
;
A
#
# COMPACT_ATOMS: atom_id res chain seq x y z
N TYR A 1 0.28 10.57 9.69
CA TYR A 1 0.68 9.48 10.60
C TYR A 1 0.30 9.84 12.02
N VAL A 2 -0.30 8.89 12.73
CA VAL A 2 -0.71 9.03 14.14
C VAL A 2 -0.18 7.81 14.92
N PRO A 3 0.03 7.90 16.24
CA PRO A 3 0.51 6.78 17.04
C PRO A 3 -0.35 5.51 16.89
N GLU A 4 -1.64 5.68 16.64
CA GLU A 4 -2.63 4.61 16.49
C GLU A 4 -2.74 4.08 15.06
N MET A 5 -1.92 4.53 14.10
CA MET A 5 -1.95 3.96 12.76
C MET A 5 -1.54 2.48 12.82
N PRO A 6 -2.29 1.55 12.18
CA PRO A 6 -1.98 0.13 12.24
C PRO A 6 -0.66 -0.15 11.52
N VAL A 7 0.07 -1.14 12.03
CA VAL A 7 1.32 -1.67 11.47
C VAL A 7 1.13 -3.16 11.26
N GLY A 8 1.62 -3.72 10.15
CA GLY A 8 1.51 -5.15 9.85
C GLY A 8 1.84 -6.02 11.06
N ASP A 9 0.97 -7.00 11.34
CA ASP A 9 1.08 -7.96 12.43
C ASP A 9 1.23 -7.36 13.85
N SER A 10 0.79 -6.11 14.05
CA SER A 10 0.87 -5.41 15.33
C SER A 10 -0.50 -5.10 15.93
N THR A 11 -0.63 -5.27 17.26
CA THR A 11 -1.79 -4.80 18.04
C THR A 11 -1.62 -3.37 18.57
N GLU A 12 -0.43 -2.79 18.44
CA GLU A 12 -0.07 -1.53 19.10
C GLU A 12 0.01 -0.32 18.17
N GLY A 13 -0.25 -0.51 16.88
CA GLY A 13 -0.04 0.52 15.86
C GLY A 13 1.42 1.02 15.81
N LEU A 14 1.60 2.26 15.38
CA LEU A 14 2.89 2.95 15.25
C LEU A 14 3.57 3.28 16.59
N ARG A 15 2.81 3.36 17.69
CA ARG A 15 3.24 3.78 19.03
C ARG A 15 3.78 5.22 19.09
N HIS A 16 4.02 5.73 20.30
CA HIS A 16 4.39 7.15 20.51
C HIS A 16 5.79 7.55 20.03
N HIS A 17 6.68 6.62 19.72
CA HIS A 17 8.06 6.91 19.31
C HIS A 17 8.26 6.96 17.78
N PHE A 18 7.17 7.11 17.01
CA PHE A 18 7.27 7.25 15.55
C PHE A 18 7.64 8.68 15.11
N LEU A 19 7.34 9.71 15.92
CA LEU A 19 7.61 11.12 15.62
C LEU A 19 7.94 11.85 16.92
N TRP A 20 9.07 12.54 16.95
CA TRP A 20 9.48 13.32 18.12
C TRP A 20 10.18 14.61 17.71
N LEU A 21 9.99 15.66 18.51
CA LEU A 21 10.64 16.94 18.31
C LEU A 21 12.08 16.86 18.81
N GLU A 22 13.05 16.94 17.90
CA GLU A 22 14.48 16.93 18.21
C GLU A 22 14.97 18.34 18.60
N LYS A 23 14.56 19.36 17.84
CA LYS A 23 14.90 20.77 18.10
C LYS A 23 13.64 21.62 18.14
N SER A 24 13.62 22.60 19.04
CA SER A 24 12.44 23.42 19.29
C SER A 24 12.79 24.90 19.25
N MET A 25 11.97 25.70 18.57
CA MET A 25 12.07 27.16 18.61
C MET A 25 11.85 27.70 20.03
N LYS A 26 11.03 27.03 20.85
CA LYS A 26 10.86 27.38 22.27
C LYS A 26 12.17 27.22 23.06
N ASN A 27 13.09 26.40 22.57
CA ASN A 27 14.41 26.17 23.17
C ASN A 27 15.51 26.93 22.40
N GLY A 28 15.16 28.00 21.67
CA GLY A 28 16.11 28.86 20.97
C GLY A 28 16.63 28.32 19.63
N SER A 29 16.09 27.21 19.13
CA SER A 29 16.44 26.73 17.78
C SER A 29 15.82 27.63 16.69
N ARG A 30 16.44 27.69 15.51
CA ARG A 30 15.92 28.49 14.37
C ARG A 30 14.64 27.93 13.75
N ALA A 31 14.34 26.65 14.00
CA ALA A 31 13.17 25.95 13.50
C ALA A 31 12.79 24.84 14.47
N ASN A 32 11.55 24.36 14.37
CA ASN A 32 11.15 23.09 14.95
C ASN A 32 11.63 21.99 14.01
N ASN A 33 12.54 21.14 14.48
CA ASN A 33 13.03 20.00 13.72
C ASN A 33 12.58 18.72 14.40
N SER A 34 11.96 17.81 13.66
CA SER A 34 11.44 16.55 14.18
C SER A 34 12.12 15.38 13.49
N ASN A 35 12.35 14.31 14.25
CA ASN A 35 12.77 13.03 13.71
C ASN A 35 11.55 12.12 13.60
N MET A 36 11.56 11.26 12.58
CA MET A 36 10.51 10.30 12.30
C MET A 36 11.12 8.90 12.11
N LYS A 37 10.44 7.87 12.62
CA LYS A 37 10.80 6.46 12.44
C LYS A 37 9.54 5.65 12.14
N LEU A 38 9.53 4.95 11.02
CA LEU A 38 8.48 4.01 10.62
C LEU A 38 9.08 2.85 9.82
N GLY A 39 8.38 1.73 9.78
CA GLY A 39 8.65 0.69 8.77
C GLY A 39 8.12 1.14 7.41
N VAL A 40 8.80 0.76 6.32
CA VAL A 40 8.47 1.24 4.96
C VAL A 40 7.07 0.81 4.48
N HIS A 41 6.53 -0.28 5.04
CA HIS A 41 5.17 -0.77 4.78
C HIS A 41 4.11 -0.21 5.75
N THR A 42 4.33 0.99 6.30
CA THR A 42 3.37 1.63 7.21
C THR A 42 2.51 2.65 6.47
N GLY A 43 1.19 2.56 6.61
CA GLY A 43 0.29 3.53 5.98
C GLY A 43 0.13 3.31 4.48
N THR A 44 -0.19 4.37 3.74
CA THR A 44 -0.19 4.34 2.27
C THR A 44 1.26 4.28 1.78
N HIS A 45 1.61 3.21 1.08
CA HIS A 45 2.96 2.94 0.59
C HIS A 45 2.91 2.21 -0.76
N VAL A 46 4.09 1.92 -1.31
CA VAL A 46 4.27 1.04 -2.48
C VAL A 46 5.27 -0.04 -2.10
N ASP A 47 5.06 -1.25 -2.60
CA ASP A 47 6.01 -2.34 -2.48
C ASP A 47 6.89 -2.37 -3.73
N ALA A 48 8.20 -2.49 -3.51
CA ALA A 48 9.16 -2.77 -4.55
C ALA A 48 9.38 -4.29 -4.68
N PRO A 49 9.89 -4.77 -5.82
CA PRO A 49 10.03 -6.20 -6.08
C PRO A 49 10.96 -6.93 -5.11
N ASP A 50 12.03 -6.25 -4.69
CA ASP A 50 12.96 -6.73 -3.68
C ASP A 50 12.31 -7.06 -2.32
N HIS A 51 11.09 -6.61 -2.06
CA HIS A 51 10.35 -6.94 -0.84
C HIS A 51 10.07 -8.45 -0.71
N PHE A 52 9.80 -9.14 -1.83
CA PHE A 52 9.44 -10.56 -1.84
C PHE A 52 10.43 -11.45 -2.60
N TYR A 53 11.29 -10.87 -3.45
CA TYR A 53 12.22 -11.61 -4.29
C TYR A 53 13.67 -11.32 -3.88
N ASP A 54 14.30 -12.26 -3.18
CA ASP A 54 15.67 -12.12 -2.63
C ASP A 54 16.70 -11.82 -3.73
N ASN A 55 16.57 -12.45 -4.90
CA ASN A 55 17.42 -12.18 -6.05
C ASN A 55 17.24 -10.76 -6.63
N TYR A 56 16.09 -10.12 -6.38
CA TYR A 56 15.85 -8.72 -6.76
C TYR A 56 16.39 -7.75 -5.72
N TYR A 57 16.43 -8.15 -4.45
CA TYR A 57 17.14 -7.42 -3.41
C TYR A 57 18.65 -7.33 -3.72
N ASP A 58 19.27 -8.46 -4.05
CA ASP A 58 20.68 -8.49 -4.47
C ASP A 58 20.95 -7.67 -5.74
N ALA A 59 19.96 -7.59 -6.64
CA ALA A 59 20.04 -6.80 -7.86
C ALA A 59 19.69 -5.31 -7.67
N SER A 60 19.34 -4.88 -6.45
CA SER A 60 18.89 -3.51 -6.15
C SER A 60 17.68 -3.06 -6.96
N PHE A 61 16.73 -3.97 -7.20
CA PHE A 61 15.40 -3.61 -7.70
C PHE A 61 14.52 -3.13 -6.55
N ASP A 62 14.96 -2.04 -5.91
CA ASP A 62 14.29 -1.36 -4.81
C ASP A 62 13.35 -0.26 -5.34
N VAL A 63 12.76 0.53 -4.43
CA VAL A 63 11.83 1.61 -4.79
C VAL A 63 12.47 2.71 -5.63
N ASP A 64 13.77 2.96 -5.48
CA ASP A 64 14.50 3.98 -6.23
C ASP A 64 14.74 3.55 -7.68
N SER A 65 14.67 2.25 -7.96
CA SER A 65 14.77 1.68 -9.32
C SER A 65 13.48 1.76 -10.14
N LEU A 66 12.33 2.05 -9.52
CA LEU A 66 11.03 2.07 -10.19
C LEU A 66 10.90 3.24 -11.18
N ASP A 67 10.40 2.97 -12.38
CA ASP A 67 10.01 4.03 -13.31
C ASP A 67 8.84 4.83 -12.72
N LEU A 68 9.07 6.12 -12.45
CA LEU A 68 8.07 7.03 -11.88
C LEU A 68 6.79 7.15 -12.73
N THR A 69 6.84 6.84 -14.02
CA THR A 69 5.65 6.82 -14.88
C THR A 69 4.70 5.66 -14.55
N LEU A 70 5.18 4.62 -13.86
CA LEU A 70 4.32 3.58 -13.29
C LEU A 70 3.39 4.17 -12.22
N LEU A 71 3.94 5.03 -11.37
CA LEU A 71 3.23 5.62 -10.23
C LEU A 71 2.47 6.91 -10.58
N ASN A 72 2.68 7.48 -11.77
CA ASN A 72 2.07 8.73 -12.19
C ASN A 72 1.26 8.57 -13.48
N GLY A 73 -0.05 8.81 -13.40
CA GLY A 73 -0.93 8.91 -14.56
C GLY A 73 -2.37 8.54 -14.27
N LEU A 74 -3.15 8.34 -15.32
CA LEU A 74 -4.55 7.94 -15.21
C LEU A 74 -4.68 6.59 -14.51
N ALA A 75 -5.60 6.51 -13.55
CA ALA A 75 -5.97 5.29 -12.85
C ALA A 75 -7.48 5.12 -12.86
N LEU A 76 -7.93 3.88 -12.97
CA LEU A 76 -9.33 3.50 -12.83
C LEU A 76 -9.59 3.07 -11.39
N LEU A 77 -10.53 3.73 -10.71
CA LEU A 77 -11.06 3.24 -9.44
C LEU A 77 -12.22 2.29 -9.72
N VAL A 78 -12.15 1.07 -9.18
CA VAL A 78 -13.23 0.07 -9.27
C VAL A 78 -13.74 -0.31 -7.89
N ASP A 79 -15.05 -0.50 -7.81
CA ASP A 79 -15.72 -1.02 -6.61
C ASP A 79 -15.72 -2.54 -6.62
N VAL A 80 -15.04 -3.14 -5.64
CA VAL A 80 -15.07 -4.58 -5.39
C VAL A 80 -16.37 -4.91 -4.63
N PRO A 81 -17.08 -6.00 -4.97
CA PRO A 81 -18.24 -6.45 -4.20
C PRO A 81 -17.95 -6.51 -2.70
N GLN A 82 -18.87 -5.98 -1.91
CA GLN A 82 -18.70 -5.58 -0.50
C GLN A 82 -18.48 -6.74 0.49
N ASP A 83 -18.29 -7.95 0.03
CA ASP A 83 -18.14 -9.16 0.84
C ASP A 83 -17.18 -10.20 0.24
N LYS A 84 -16.43 -9.83 -0.81
CA LYS A 84 -15.55 -10.76 -1.54
C LYS A 84 -14.08 -10.35 -1.53
N ASN A 85 -13.20 -11.35 -1.39
CA ASN A 85 -11.82 -11.21 -1.82
C ASN A 85 -11.78 -11.12 -3.36
N ILE A 86 -10.69 -10.57 -3.88
CA ILE A 86 -10.53 -10.37 -5.32
C ILE A 86 -10.05 -11.68 -5.95
N THR A 87 -11.01 -12.52 -6.32
CA THR A 87 -10.82 -13.78 -7.08
C THR A 87 -10.87 -13.53 -8.58
N ALA A 88 -10.59 -14.56 -9.40
CA ALA A 88 -10.75 -14.46 -10.85
C ALA A 88 -12.21 -14.19 -11.26
N GLU A 89 -13.19 -14.73 -10.53
CA GLU A 89 -14.62 -14.45 -10.76
C GLU A 89 -14.93 -12.96 -10.53
N VAL A 90 -14.44 -12.42 -9.41
CA VAL A 90 -14.60 -10.99 -9.09
C VAL A 90 -13.95 -10.15 -10.18
N MET A 91 -12.69 -10.44 -10.54
CA MET A 91 -11.98 -9.70 -11.58
C MET A 91 -12.72 -9.66 -12.92
N LYS A 92 -13.28 -10.79 -13.36
CA LYS A 92 -14.13 -10.84 -14.57
C LYS A 92 -15.37 -9.96 -14.42
N SER A 93 -16.02 -9.98 -13.26
CA SER A 93 -17.23 -9.20 -12.99
C SER A 93 -17.00 -7.68 -12.96
N LEU A 94 -15.78 -7.23 -12.68
CA LEU A 94 -15.43 -5.81 -12.64
C LEU A 94 -15.41 -5.15 -14.04
N ASN A 95 -15.39 -5.95 -15.11
CA ASN A 95 -15.44 -5.48 -16.50
C ASN A 95 -14.44 -4.34 -16.80
N ILE A 96 -13.21 -4.47 -16.29
CA ILE A 96 -12.17 -3.43 -16.47
C ILE A 96 -11.85 -3.31 -17.97
N PRO A 97 -11.93 -2.09 -18.55
CA PRO A 97 -11.62 -1.89 -19.97
C PRO A 97 -10.17 -2.24 -20.32
N ARG A 98 -9.94 -2.76 -21.52
CA ARG A 98 -8.58 -2.94 -22.07
C ARG A 98 -7.86 -1.60 -22.22
N GLY A 99 -6.53 -1.62 -22.13
CA GLY A 99 -5.69 -0.41 -22.17
C GLY A 99 -5.62 0.38 -20.86
N VAL A 100 -6.36 -0.02 -19.82
CA VAL A 100 -6.18 0.52 -18.47
C VAL A 100 -4.87 -0.03 -17.90
N SER A 101 -3.96 0.88 -17.54
CA SER A 101 -2.62 0.54 -17.05
C SER A 101 -2.47 0.63 -15.53
N ARG A 102 -3.43 1.26 -14.84
CA ARG A 102 -3.45 1.43 -13.38
C ARG A 102 -4.87 1.28 -12.88
N VAL A 103 -5.06 0.42 -11.88
CA VAL A 103 -6.36 0.15 -11.27
C VAL A 103 -6.21 0.27 -9.76
N LEU A 104 -7.14 0.97 -9.13
CA LEU A 104 -7.29 1.02 -7.68
C LEU A 104 -8.57 0.24 -7.32
N PHE A 105 -8.44 -0.72 -6.40
CA PHE A 105 -9.55 -1.56 -5.98
C PHE A 105 -10.09 -1.03 -4.65
N ARG A 106 -11.27 -0.41 -4.67
CA ARG A 106 -11.98 -0.04 -3.44
C ARG A 106 -12.68 -1.28 -2.91
N THR A 107 -12.17 -1.80 -1.81
CA THR A 107 -12.75 -2.95 -1.10
C THR A 107 -13.50 -2.49 0.15
N LEU A 108 -14.20 -3.44 0.77
CA LEU A 108 -14.84 -3.31 2.08
C LEU A 108 -13.89 -2.81 3.19
N ASN A 109 -12.56 -2.87 3.00
CA ASN A 109 -11.58 -2.31 3.93
C ASN A 109 -11.79 -0.81 4.16
N THR A 110 -12.28 -0.09 3.14
CA THR A 110 -12.62 1.33 3.22
C THR A 110 -13.79 1.57 4.15
N ASP A 111 -14.84 0.75 4.04
CA ASP A 111 -16.07 0.85 4.82
C ASP A 111 -15.90 0.31 6.26
N ARG A 112 -14.86 -0.50 6.50
CA ARG A 112 -14.43 -1.00 7.82
C ARG A 112 -13.41 -0.10 8.54
N PRO A 113 -13.31 1.18 8.15
CA PRO A 113 -12.12 2.06 8.23
C PRO A 113 -10.85 1.44 8.82
N LEU A 114 -10.28 0.42 8.16
CA LEU A 114 -9.17 -0.37 8.76
C LEU A 114 -7.94 0.48 9.08
N MET A 115 -7.63 1.50 8.26
CA MET A 115 -6.49 2.41 8.46
C MET A 115 -6.62 3.34 9.67
N PHE A 116 -7.80 3.40 10.29
CA PHE A 116 -8.07 4.23 11.46
C PHE A 116 -8.23 3.41 12.74
N LYS A 117 -7.83 2.13 12.70
CA LYS A 117 -7.82 1.22 13.86
C LYS A 117 -6.38 0.99 14.32
N LYS A 118 -6.18 0.93 15.64
CA LYS A 118 -4.86 0.66 16.23
C LYS A 118 -4.33 -0.73 15.88
N GLU A 119 -5.18 -1.73 16.00
CA GLU A 119 -4.82 -3.12 15.76
C GLU A 119 -4.87 -3.44 14.27
N PHE A 120 -3.83 -4.11 13.78
CA PHE A 120 -3.83 -4.69 12.45
C PHE A 120 -4.95 -5.71 12.31
N ASN A 121 -5.76 -5.56 11.28
CA ASN A 121 -6.88 -6.45 11.03
C ASN A 121 -6.48 -7.47 9.96
N THR A 122 -6.21 -8.71 10.37
CA THR A 122 -5.81 -9.80 9.47
C THR A 122 -6.93 -10.30 8.55
N ASN A 123 -8.19 -9.92 8.81
CA ASN A 123 -9.35 -10.28 7.99
C ASN A 123 -9.67 -9.18 6.95
N TYR A 124 -8.63 -8.50 6.46
CA TYR A 124 -8.74 -7.52 5.38
C TYR A 124 -9.07 -8.23 4.05
N MET A 125 -9.82 -7.55 3.19
CA MET A 125 -10.11 -8.05 1.85
C MET A 125 -8.90 -7.80 0.95
N GLY A 126 -8.44 -8.83 0.24
CA GLY A 126 -7.26 -8.77 -0.61
C GLY A 126 -7.43 -9.58 -1.89
N PHE A 127 -6.33 -9.70 -2.65
CA PHE A 127 -6.26 -10.63 -3.77
C PHE A 127 -6.15 -12.07 -3.28
N GLU A 128 -6.90 -12.96 -3.93
CA GLU A 128 -6.56 -14.38 -3.97
C GLU A 128 -5.61 -14.63 -5.14
N GLU A 129 -4.90 -15.77 -5.12
CA GLU A 129 -3.93 -16.14 -6.16
C GLU A 129 -4.54 -16.12 -7.57
N ASP A 130 -5.76 -16.66 -7.72
CA ASP A 130 -6.44 -16.74 -9.01
C ASP A 130 -6.85 -15.36 -9.54
N GLY A 131 -7.22 -14.43 -8.67
CA GLY A 131 -7.52 -13.05 -9.03
C GLY A 131 -6.29 -12.28 -9.48
N ALA A 132 -5.16 -12.43 -8.77
CA ALA A 132 -3.89 -11.83 -9.16
C ALA A 132 -3.41 -12.37 -10.51
N LYS A 133 -3.51 -13.69 -10.72
CA LYS A 133 -3.18 -14.32 -11.99
C LYS A 133 -4.08 -13.83 -13.12
N TRP A 134 -5.40 -13.78 -12.90
CA TRP A 134 -6.32 -13.29 -13.92
C TRP A 134 -5.99 -11.85 -14.33
N LEU A 135 -5.68 -10.99 -13.35
CA LEU A 135 -5.28 -9.61 -13.58
C LEU A 135 -4.05 -9.52 -14.50
N ALA A 136 -2.99 -10.26 -14.18
CA ALA A 136 -1.75 -10.28 -14.94
C ALA A 136 -1.94 -10.80 -16.38
N GLU A 137 -2.84 -11.75 -16.60
CA GLU A 137 -3.07 -12.37 -17.91
C GLU A 137 -4.05 -11.58 -18.81
N ASN A 138 -4.92 -10.73 -18.25
CA ASN A 138 -6.06 -10.17 -18.98
C ASN A 138 -6.07 -8.64 -19.07
N ILE A 139 -5.26 -7.93 -18.29
CA ILE A 139 -5.20 -6.47 -18.28
C ILE A 139 -3.77 -6.01 -18.55
N ASP A 140 -3.62 -4.94 -19.34
CA ASP A 140 -2.35 -4.32 -19.69
C ASP A 140 -1.73 -3.52 -18.50
N ILE A 141 -1.60 -4.14 -17.33
CA ILE A 141 -1.00 -3.49 -16.15
C ILE A 141 0.51 -3.44 -16.30
N LYS A 142 1.07 -2.25 -16.01
CA LYS A 142 2.46 -1.91 -16.30
C LYS A 142 3.47 -2.31 -15.23
N LEU A 143 3.09 -3.03 -14.17
CA LEU A 143 4.05 -3.56 -13.19
C LEU A 143 4.77 -4.82 -13.73
N ASN A 144 5.19 -4.79 -14.99
CA ASN A 144 6.14 -5.74 -15.52
C ASN A 144 7.53 -5.14 -15.31
N LEU A 145 8.32 -5.80 -14.48
CA LEU A 145 9.73 -5.51 -14.22
C LEU A 145 10.60 -6.06 -15.34
#